data_AF-A0A540LV97-F1
#
_entry.id   AF-A0A540LV97-F1
#
_cell.length_a   1.000
_cell.length_b   1.000
_cell.length_c   1.000
_cell.angle_alpha   90.00
_cell.angle_beta   90.00
_cell.angle_gamma   90.00
#
_symmetry.space_group_name_H-M   'P 1'
#
loop_
_entity.id
_entity.type
_entity.pdbx_description
1 polymer ?
#
loop_
_entity_poly.entity_id
_entity_poly.type
_entity_poly.pdbx_seq_one_letter_code
_entity_poly.pdbx_strand_id
1 'polypeptide(L)'
;MEKAVSVNVRAEMEKLSPEQLKAVKEQTDMEVNLLQDSLNNIRTATARLEVASSALHDLSLRPQGKKMLVPLTASLYVPGTLHDAHQVLVDVGTGYFIEKTMPQAKDYCDRKINLLKSNFDQLVEVASKKKSIADEAGAVLQAKVKQLAATTS
;
A
#
# COMPACT_ATOMS: atom_id res chain seq x y z
N MET A 1 -25.24 10.11 4.35
CA MET A 1 -25.20 9.50 3.01
C MET A 1 -24.72 8.04 3.06
N GLU A 2 -23.61 7.74 3.74
CA GLU A 2 -23.03 6.38 3.82
C GLU A 2 -23.99 5.31 4.38
N LYS A 3 -24.71 5.60 5.48
CA LYS A 3 -25.75 4.71 6.03
C LYS A 3 -26.86 4.35 5.02
N ALA A 4 -27.24 5.26 4.13
CA ALA A 4 -28.28 5.00 3.15
C ALA A 4 -27.79 4.06 2.03
N VAL A 5 -26.51 4.16 1.65
CA VAL A 5 -25.87 3.24 0.69
C VAL A 5 -25.74 1.84 1.28
N SER A 6 -25.27 1.71 2.53
CA SER A 6 -25.17 0.42 3.23
C SER A 6 -26.53 -0.28 3.37
N VAL A 7 -27.58 0.47 3.73
CA VAL A 7 -28.95 -0.05 3.82
C VAL A 7 -29.46 -0.55 2.46
N ASN A 8 -29.12 0.15 1.37
CA ASN A 8 -29.53 -0.26 0.02
C ASN A 8 -28.79 -1.53 -0.45
N VAL A 9 -27.51 -1.67 -0.14
CA VAL A 9 -26.71 -2.87 -0.48
C VAL A 9 -27.25 -4.11 0.24
N ARG A 10 -27.60 -3.99 1.53
CA ARG A 10 -28.19 -5.10 2.29
C ARG A 10 -29.53 -5.56 1.71
N ALA A 11 -30.42 -4.61 1.36
CA ALA A 11 -31.72 -4.93 0.79
C ALA A 11 -31.62 -5.64 -0.57
N GLU A 12 -30.60 -5.32 -1.37
CA GLU A 12 -30.29 -6.04 -2.62
C GLU A 12 -29.78 -7.46 -2.34
N MET A 13 -28.91 -7.63 -1.34
CA MET A 13 -28.38 -8.94 -0.93
C MET A 13 -29.46 -9.89 -0.42
N GLU A 14 -30.47 -9.38 0.30
CA GLU A 14 -31.59 -10.19 0.80
C GLU A 14 -32.44 -10.80 -0.33
N LYS A 15 -32.41 -10.24 -1.55
CA LYS A 15 -33.12 -10.77 -2.72
C LYS A 15 -32.37 -11.93 -3.40
N LEU A 16 -31.08 -12.10 -3.15
CA LEU A 16 -30.23 -13.09 -3.80
C LEU A 16 -30.44 -14.51 -3.23
N SER A 17 -30.14 -15.55 -4.02
CA SER A 17 -30.10 -16.94 -3.54
C SER A 17 -28.87 -17.17 -2.63
N PRO A 18 -28.87 -18.22 -1.79
CA PRO A 18 -27.70 -18.59 -0.99
C PRO A 18 -26.44 -18.83 -1.83
N GLU A 19 -26.58 -19.43 -3.01
CA GLU A 19 -25.48 -19.71 -3.93
C GLU A 19 -24.90 -18.41 -4.51
N GLN A 20 -25.78 -17.47 -4.91
CA GLN A 20 -25.38 -16.16 -5.39
C GLN A 20 -24.67 -15.35 -4.30
N LEU A 21 -25.18 -15.37 -3.07
CA LEU A 21 -24.55 -14.70 -1.92
C LEU A 21 -23.18 -15.29 -1.59
N LYS A 22 -23.03 -16.61 -1.69
CA LYS A 22 -21.73 -17.27 -1.50
C LYS A 22 -20.71 -16.80 -2.54
N ALA A 23 -21.10 -16.73 -3.82
CA ALA A 23 -20.24 -16.22 -4.88
C ALA A 23 -19.83 -14.74 -4.65
N VAL A 24 -20.78 -13.88 -4.26
CA VAL A 24 -20.49 -12.47 -3.92
C VAL A 24 -19.54 -12.38 -2.73
N LYS A 25 -19.74 -13.20 -1.69
CA LYS A 25 -18.86 -13.24 -0.53
C LYS A 25 -17.43 -13.61 -0.93
N GLU A 26 -17.26 -14.72 -1.66
CA GLU A 26 -15.95 -15.20 -2.12
C GLU A 26 -15.24 -14.15 -2.98
N GLN A 27 -15.95 -13.50 -3.90
CA GLN A 27 -15.40 -12.41 -4.71
C GLN A 27 -14.97 -11.22 -3.85
N THR A 28 -15.80 -10.79 -2.91
CA THR A 28 -15.52 -9.62 -2.08
C THR A 28 -14.37 -9.90 -1.11
N ASP A 29 -14.27 -11.11 -0.56
CA ASP A 29 -13.14 -11.55 0.28
C ASP A 29 -11.82 -11.53 -0.49
N MET A 30 -11.81 -11.99 -1.76
CA MET A 30 -10.63 -11.89 -2.63
C MET A 30 -10.22 -10.43 -2.89
N GLU A 31 -11.17 -9.56 -3.20
CA GLU A 31 -10.91 -8.14 -3.42
C GLU A 31 -10.35 -7.45 -2.16
N VAL A 32 -10.87 -7.78 -0.97
CA VAL A 32 -10.34 -7.28 0.30
C VAL A 32 -8.88 -7.68 0.50
N ASN A 33 -8.52 -8.93 0.22
CA ASN A 33 -7.15 -9.41 0.35
C ASN A 33 -6.20 -8.67 -0.61
N LEU A 34 -6.60 -8.48 -1.87
CA LEU A 34 -5.82 -7.72 -2.85
C LEU A 34 -5.58 -6.26 -2.42
N LEU A 35 -6.60 -5.63 -1.83
CA LEU A 35 -6.49 -4.28 -1.30
C LEU A 35 -5.54 -4.22 -0.09
N GLN A 36 -5.57 -5.22 0.79
CA GLN A 36 -4.65 -5.33 1.93
C GLN A 36 -3.19 -5.50 1.47
N ASP A 37 -2.94 -6.35 0.49
CA ASP A 37 -1.60 -6.52 -0.09
C ASP A 37 -1.08 -5.23 -0.71
N SER A 38 -1.96 -4.51 -1.42
CA SER A 38 -1.64 -3.20 -2.01
C SER A 38 -1.29 -2.16 -0.94
N LEU A 39 -2.04 -2.12 0.16
CA LEU A 39 -1.74 -1.25 1.32
C LEU A 39 -0.37 -1.58 1.93
N ASN A 40 -0.03 -2.86 2.08
CA ASN A 40 1.27 -3.30 2.59
C ASN A 40 2.43 -2.90 1.66
N ASN A 41 2.22 -3.02 0.34
CA ASN A 41 3.19 -2.59 -0.67
C ASN A 41 3.43 -1.08 -0.62
N ILE A 42 2.37 -0.27 -0.53
CA ILE A 42 2.48 1.20 -0.41
C ILE A 42 3.23 1.58 0.88
N ARG A 43 2.91 0.94 2.01
CA ARG A 43 3.61 1.19 3.28
C ARG A 43 5.10 0.87 3.18
N THR A 44 5.45 -0.28 2.60
CA THR A 44 6.85 -0.71 2.41
C THR A 44 7.61 0.26 1.51
N ALA A 45 6.99 0.70 0.40
CA ALA A 45 7.59 1.68 -0.51
C ALA A 45 7.80 3.04 0.17
N THR A 46 6.80 3.49 0.95
CA THR A 46 6.88 4.75 1.72
C THR A 46 8.04 4.72 2.70
N ALA A 47 8.17 3.64 3.49
CA ALA A 47 9.26 3.48 4.45
C ALA A 47 10.64 3.48 3.77
N ARG A 48 10.79 2.83 2.61
CA ARG A 48 12.04 2.86 1.83
C ARG A 48 12.40 4.27 1.37
N LEU A 49 11.41 5.06 0.94
CA LEU A 49 11.63 6.46 0.55
C LEU A 49 11.96 7.36 1.75
N GLU A 50 11.37 7.12 2.91
CA GLU A 50 11.71 7.85 4.15
C GLU A 50 13.16 7.57 4.57
N VAL A 51 13.60 6.30 4.51
CA VAL A 51 15.00 5.92 4.75
C VAL A 51 15.92 6.57 3.72
N ALA A 52 15.55 6.58 2.44
CA ALA A 52 16.34 7.25 1.39
C ALA A 52 16.45 8.77 1.64
N SER A 53 15.36 9.43 2.02
CA SER A 53 15.35 10.87 2.34
C SER A 53 16.27 11.18 3.52
N SER A 54 16.25 10.35 4.58
CA SER A 54 17.19 10.47 5.71
C SER A 54 18.64 10.22 5.28
N ALA A 55 18.89 9.21 4.45
CA ALA A 55 20.23 8.90 3.96
C ALA A 55 20.82 10.02 3.12
N LEU A 56 20.01 10.74 2.33
CA LEU A 56 20.44 11.94 1.60
C LEU A 56 20.92 13.03 2.56
N HIS A 57 20.18 13.26 3.65
CA HIS A 57 20.58 14.21 4.67
C HIS A 57 21.91 13.79 5.32
N ASP A 58 22.01 12.54 5.77
CA ASP A 58 23.22 12.01 6.41
C ASP A 58 24.45 12.05 5.48
N LEU A 59 24.25 11.83 4.18
CA LEU A 59 25.30 11.90 3.17
C LEU A 59 25.75 13.35 2.94
N SER A 60 24.81 14.30 2.91
CA SER A 60 25.11 15.73 2.71
C SER A 60 25.97 16.36 3.80
N LEU A 61 25.97 15.77 5.00
CA LEU A 61 26.80 16.23 6.14
C LEU A 61 28.23 15.69 6.09
N ARG A 62 28.53 14.76 5.18
CA ARG A 62 29.86 14.13 5.10
C ARG A 62 30.80 14.98 4.26
N PRO A 63 32.04 15.21 4.72
CA PRO A 63 33.01 15.95 3.93
C PRO A 63 33.44 15.14 2.70
N GLN A 64 33.84 15.86 1.66
CA GLN A 64 34.54 15.28 0.52
C GLN A 64 35.80 14.53 0.98
N GLY A 65 36.09 13.41 0.34
CA GLY A 65 37.22 12.55 0.70
C GLY A 65 36.96 11.63 1.89
N LYS A 66 35.73 11.61 2.46
CA LYS A 66 35.40 10.71 3.56
C LYS A 66 35.47 9.25 3.11
N LYS A 67 36.29 8.45 3.79
CA LYS A 67 36.32 6.98 3.63
C LYS A 67 35.03 6.36 4.17
N MET A 68 34.46 5.43 3.43
CA MET A 68 33.25 4.69 3.80
C MET A 68 33.27 3.26 3.24
N LEU A 69 32.46 2.39 3.82
CA LEU A 69 32.25 1.05 3.31
C LEU A 69 31.02 1.05 2.41
N VAL A 70 31.19 0.56 1.18
CA VAL A 70 30.10 0.42 0.21
C VAL A 70 29.76 -1.06 0.07
N PRO A 71 28.47 -1.45 0.19
CA PRO A 71 28.07 -2.84 -0.01
C PRO A 71 28.26 -3.22 -1.47
N LEU A 72 29.02 -4.29 -1.73
CA LEU A 72 29.14 -4.90 -3.05
C LEU A 72 28.13 -6.03 -3.22
N THR A 73 27.88 -6.79 -2.15
CA THR A 73 26.84 -7.83 -2.05
C THR A 73 26.23 -7.81 -0.65
N ALA A 74 25.26 -8.69 -0.38
CA ALA A 74 24.62 -8.79 0.93
C ALA A 74 25.59 -9.07 2.10
N SER A 75 26.73 -9.72 1.83
CA SER A 75 27.70 -10.14 2.87
C SER A 75 29.10 -9.56 2.68
N LEU A 76 29.31 -8.69 1.67
CA LEU A 76 30.64 -8.16 1.34
C LEU A 76 30.60 -6.63 1.18
N TYR A 77 31.50 -5.95 1.88
CA TYR A 77 31.69 -4.51 1.82
C TYR A 77 33.09 -4.20 1.33
N VAL A 78 33.21 -3.17 0.51
CA VAL A 78 34.49 -2.67 -0.01
C VAL A 78 34.75 -1.24 0.46
N PRO A 79 36.00 -0.86 0.73
CA PRO A 79 36.34 0.52 1.05
C PRO A 79 36.18 1.42 -0.18
N GLY A 80 35.52 2.56 0.01
CA GLY A 80 35.34 3.61 -0.98
C GLY A 80 35.61 4.99 -0.38
N THR A 81 35.74 5.99 -1.24
CA THR A 81 35.94 7.39 -0.84
C THR A 81 34.88 8.26 -1.48
N LEU A 82 34.20 9.07 -0.67
CA LEU A 82 33.14 9.97 -1.15
C LEU A 82 33.75 11.12 -1.96
N HIS A 83 33.48 11.16 -3.26
CA HIS A 83 33.99 12.19 -4.16
C HIS A 83 33.15 13.47 -4.15
N ASP A 84 31.82 13.35 -4.22
CA ASP A 84 30.88 14.47 -4.22
C ASP A 84 29.72 14.16 -3.27
N ALA A 85 29.45 15.06 -2.33
CA ALA A 85 28.34 14.97 -1.37
C ALA A 85 27.18 15.92 -1.71
N HIS A 86 27.22 16.58 -2.87
CA HIS A 86 26.22 17.55 -3.30
C HIS A 86 25.31 17.03 -4.42
N GLN A 87 25.75 16.01 -5.16
CA GLN A 87 25.01 15.42 -6.27
C GLN A 87 24.73 13.93 -6.05
N VAL A 88 23.55 13.51 -6.48
CA VAL A 88 23.09 12.13 -6.39
C VAL A 88 22.32 11.73 -7.63
N LEU A 89 22.35 10.44 -7.94
CA LEU A 89 21.51 9.84 -8.97
C LEU A 89 20.15 9.47 -8.37
N VAL A 90 19.08 9.92 -9.03
CA VAL A 90 17.70 9.61 -8.66
C VAL A 90 17.07 8.75 -9.75
N ASP A 91 16.55 7.59 -9.36
CA ASP A 91 15.75 6.72 -10.23
C ASP A 91 14.37 7.36 -10.49
N VAL A 92 14.06 7.58 -11.77
CA VAL A 92 12.76 8.11 -12.22
C VAL A 92 11.84 7.06 -12.84
N GLY A 93 12.27 5.81 -12.89
CA GLY A 93 11.56 4.69 -13.47
C GLY A 93 12.11 4.27 -14.83
N THR A 94 11.61 3.12 -15.30
CA THR A 94 11.94 2.52 -16.62
C THR A 94 13.44 2.39 -16.92
N GLY A 95 14.28 2.33 -15.87
CA GLY A 95 15.74 2.21 -15.98
C GLY A 95 16.48 3.54 -16.17
N TYR A 96 15.81 4.68 -16.04
CA TYR A 96 16.42 6.00 -16.17
C TYR A 96 16.81 6.60 -14.81
N PHE A 97 18.02 7.14 -14.78
CA PHE A 97 18.56 7.87 -13.63
C PHE A 97 18.89 9.30 -14.06
N ILE A 98 18.56 10.26 -13.20
CA ILE A 98 18.89 11.66 -13.40
C ILE A 98 19.74 12.17 -12.25
N GLU A 99 20.74 12.96 -12.57
CA GLU A 99 21.55 13.65 -11.57
C GLU A 99 20.74 14.81 -10.97
N LYS A 100 20.75 14.89 -9.65
CA LYS A 100 20.06 15.91 -8.86
C LYS A 100 20.96 16.39 -7.74
N THR A 101 20.78 17.65 -7.38
CA THR A 101 21.36 18.18 -6.14
C THR A 101 20.67 17.56 -4.92
N MET A 102 21.35 17.51 -3.77
CA MET A 102 20.79 16.99 -2.52
C MET A 102 19.40 17.58 -2.18
N PRO A 103 19.17 18.92 -2.25
CA PRO A 103 17.85 19.49 -1.97
C PRO A 103 16.77 19.04 -2.97
N GLN A 104 17.11 18.93 -4.26
CA GLN A 104 16.17 18.48 -5.29
C GLN A 104 15.84 16.99 -5.14
N ALA A 105 16.82 16.17 -4.77
CA ALA A 105 16.61 14.75 -4.49
C ALA A 105 15.73 14.54 -3.25
N LYS A 106 15.95 15.33 -2.20
CA LYS A 106 15.11 15.33 -1.01
C LYS A 106 13.66 15.72 -1.34
N ASP A 107 13.46 16.82 -2.08
CA ASP A 107 12.14 17.23 -2.56
C ASP A 107 11.45 16.14 -3.38
N TYR A 108 12.19 15.44 -4.24
CA TYR A 108 11.66 14.31 -5.01
C TYR A 108 11.17 13.17 -4.10
N CYS A 109 11.96 12.78 -3.09
CA CYS A 109 11.56 11.78 -2.11
C CYS A 109 10.32 12.23 -1.34
N ASP A 110 10.30 13.47 -0.84
CA ASP A 110 9.20 14.01 -0.05
C ASP A 110 7.89 14.07 -0.86
N ARG A 111 7.96 14.49 -2.13
CA ARG A 111 6.80 14.46 -3.03
C ARG A 111 6.28 13.04 -3.26
N LYS A 112 7.16 12.06 -3.49
CA LYS A 112 6.75 10.66 -3.65
C LYS A 112 6.15 10.08 -2.36
N ILE A 113 6.72 10.40 -1.19
CA ILE A 113 6.18 9.99 0.11
C ILE A 113 4.76 10.54 0.29
N ASN A 114 4.55 11.83 0.02
CA ASN A 114 3.24 12.46 0.16
C ASN A 114 2.21 11.86 -0.81
N LEU A 115 2.60 11.57 -2.06
CA LEU A 115 1.75 10.88 -3.02
C LEU A 115 1.35 9.48 -2.51
N LEU A 116 2.31 8.70 -2.01
CA LEU A 116 2.04 7.36 -1.49
C LEU A 116 1.16 7.38 -0.24
N LYS A 117 1.36 8.35 0.67
CA LYS A 117 0.51 8.55 1.85
C LYS A 117 -0.92 8.88 1.45
N SER A 118 -1.11 9.82 0.53
CA SER A 118 -2.44 10.14 -0.01
C SER A 118 -3.11 8.93 -0.66
N ASN A 119 -2.38 8.16 -1.46
CA ASN A 119 -2.91 6.95 -2.09
C ASN A 119 -3.26 5.87 -1.05
N PHE A 120 -2.45 5.75 0.01
CA PHE A 120 -2.71 4.85 1.12
C PHE A 120 -4.04 5.19 1.80
N ASP A 121 -4.24 6.46 2.16
CA ASP A 121 -5.46 6.91 2.84
C ASP A 121 -6.72 6.67 1.99
N GLN A 122 -6.67 6.98 0.70
CA GLN A 122 -7.76 6.68 -0.23
C GLN A 122 -8.04 5.18 -0.32
N LEU A 123 -6.99 4.36 -0.37
CA LEU A 123 -7.13 2.92 -0.49
C LEU A 123 -7.65 2.28 0.81
N VAL A 124 -7.31 2.83 1.98
CA VAL A 124 -7.89 2.42 3.27
C VAL A 124 -9.39 2.63 3.29
N GLU A 125 -9.88 3.77 2.78
CA GLU A 125 -11.31 4.05 2.70
C GLU A 125 -12.03 3.03 1.81
N VAL A 126 -11.47 2.73 0.64
CA VAL A 126 -12.02 1.72 -0.30
C VAL A 126 -11.99 0.33 0.33
N ALA A 127 -10.88 -0.06 0.95
CA ALA A 127 -10.73 -1.36 1.62
C ALA A 127 -11.70 -1.52 2.78
N SER A 128 -11.93 -0.48 3.58
CA SER A 128 -12.88 -0.47 4.69
C SER A 128 -14.31 -0.68 4.19
N LYS A 129 -14.73 0.07 3.15
CA LYS A 129 -16.05 -0.10 2.52
C LYS A 129 -16.22 -1.51 1.95
N LYS A 130 -15.20 -2.03 1.25
CA LYS A 130 -15.23 -3.38 0.66
C LYS A 130 -15.33 -4.46 1.74
N LYS A 131 -14.59 -4.31 2.84
CA LYS A 131 -14.67 -5.20 4.01
C LYS A 131 -16.06 -5.20 4.63
N SER A 132 -16.68 -4.03 4.80
CA SER A 132 -18.05 -3.93 5.31
C SER A 132 -19.05 -4.69 4.41
N ILE A 133 -18.89 -4.62 3.09
CA ILE A 133 -19.74 -5.36 2.15
C ILE A 133 -19.53 -6.88 2.28
N ALA A 134 -18.27 -7.33 2.42
CA ALA A 134 -17.95 -8.75 2.63
C ALA A 134 -18.56 -9.31 3.92
N ASP A 135 -18.49 -8.51 5.00
CA ASP A 135 -19.05 -8.87 6.31
C ASP A 135 -20.59 -8.94 6.24
N GLU A 136 -21.25 -7.97 5.58
CA GLU A 136 -22.70 -7.97 5.37
C GLU A 136 -23.15 -9.15 4.49
N ALA A 137 -22.43 -9.46 3.40
CA ALA A 137 -22.69 -10.63 2.56
C ALA A 137 -22.66 -11.92 3.39
N GLY A 138 -21.65 -12.05 4.27
CA GLY A 138 -21.52 -13.19 5.17
C GLY A 138 -22.66 -13.29 6.17
N ALA A 139 -23.09 -12.17 6.74
CA ALA A 139 -24.20 -12.12 7.69
C ALA A 139 -25.53 -12.52 7.04
N VAL A 140 -25.84 -11.98 5.84
CA VAL A 140 -27.08 -12.30 5.10
C VAL A 140 -27.07 -13.76 4.65
N LEU A 141 -25.94 -14.27 4.15
CA LEU A 141 -25.79 -15.67 3.78
C LEU A 141 -26.07 -16.60 4.97
N GLN A 142 -25.45 -16.32 6.13
CA GLN A 142 -25.65 -17.12 7.34
C GLN A 142 -27.10 -17.10 7.81
N ALA A 143 -27.77 -15.94 7.75
CA ALA A 143 -29.18 -15.80 8.11
C ALA A 143 -30.08 -16.64 7.18
N LYS A 144 -29.87 -16.60 5.87
CA LYS A 144 -30.64 -17.38 4.90
C LYS A 144 -30.45 -18.88 5.06
N VAL A 145 -29.20 -19.33 5.24
CA VAL A 145 -28.91 -20.76 5.44
C VAL A 145 -29.60 -21.29 6.70
N LYS A 146 -29.63 -20.50 7.79
CA LYS A 146 -30.37 -20.86 9.02
C LYS A 146 -31.87 -20.95 8.80
N GLN A 147 -32.47 -20.01 8.06
CA GLN A 147 -33.91 -20.04 7.74
C GLN A 147 -34.28 -21.28 6.92
N LEU A 148 -33.49 -21.62 5.89
CA LEU A 148 -33.72 -22.81 5.07
C LEU A 148 -33.63 -24.11 5.89
N ALA A 149 -32.65 -24.21 6.79
CA ALA A 149 -32.51 -25.37 7.68
C ALA A 149 -33.71 -25.51 8.63
N ALA A 150 -34.23 -24.40 9.18
CA ALA A 150 -35.40 -24.38 10.06
C ALA A 150 -36.72 -24.70 9.33
N THR A 151 -36.79 -24.51 8.02
CA THR A 151 -38.01 -24.81 7.22
C THR A 151 -38.03 -26.26 6.73
N THR A 152 -36.89 -26.96 6.79
CA THR A 152 -36.74 -28.36 6.35
C THR A 152 -36.83 -29.36 7.53
N SER A 153 -36.96 -28.87 8.76
CA SER A 153 -37.17 -29.65 9.99
C SER A 153 -38.65 -29.66 10.36
#